data_AF-A0A1K1LD72-F1
#
_entry.id   AF-A0A1K1LD72-F1
#
_cell.length_a   1.000
_cell.length_b   1.000
_cell.length_c   1.000
_cell.angle_alpha   90.00
_cell.angle_beta   90.00
_cell.angle_gamma   90.00
#
_symmetry.space_group_name_H-M   'P 1'
#
loop_
_entity.id
_entity.type
_entity.pdbx_description
1 polymer ?
#
loop_
_entity_poly.entity_id
_entity_poly.type
_entity_poly.pdbx_seq_one_letter_code
_entity_poly.pdbx_strand_id
1 'polypeptide(L)'
;MKTHVTVIPSDGIVSVDGEVLFLDSITSETFHALQWHDGAGHVEPAGDRPNEELSADDYKERVAPYVALWEEEKRRLEAEAAAAEEAYNSLENVKARKLVAIDAQTSAAIMAGFECVATPPDASTPELLHFSYDEFDQQNFADAALSMQLAAAAGGGIPTSTPWNAYRNHTADSKGELVILNLTAETFLPIYAAALNHKAAKMAEGGQRKAAVAAAQTVEDVEAI
;
A
#
# COMPACT_ATOMS: atom_id res chain seq x y z
N MET A 1 -27.20 -4.60 34.78
CA MET A 1 -27.96 -3.48 34.20
C MET A 1 -26.95 -2.56 33.54
N LYS A 2 -27.20 -2.07 32.32
CA LYS A 2 -26.35 -1.04 31.70
C LYS A 2 -26.57 0.29 32.43
N THR A 3 -25.54 1.12 32.48
CA THR A 3 -25.54 2.33 33.32
C THR A 3 -26.18 3.49 32.57
N HIS A 4 -25.85 3.63 31.29
CA HIS A 4 -26.39 4.67 30.42
C HIS A 4 -26.99 4.02 29.17
N VAL A 5 -28.25 4.37 28.86
CA VAL A 5 -28.89 3.95 27.61
C VAL A 5 -29.60 5.14 27.00
N THR A 6 -29.42 5.36 25.70
CA THR A 6 -30.21 6.33 24.94
C THR A 6 -30.73 5.65 23.69
N VAL A 7 -32.03 5.75 23.44
CA VAL A 7 -32.68 5.20 22.25
C VAL A 7 -33.38 6.35 21.54
N ILE A 8 -33.09 6.53 20.25
CA ILE A 8 -33.74 7.54 19.40
C ILE A 8 -34.27 6.80 18.17
N PRO A 9 -35.54 6.35 18.21
CA PRO A 9 -36.14 5.59 17.13
C PRO A 9 -36.05 6.20 15.74
N SER A 10 -36.35 7.51 15.61
CA SER A 10 -36.36 8.20 14.32
C SER A 10 -35.05 8.10 13.55
N ASP A 11 -33.95 7.99 14.30
CA ASP A 11 -32.59 7.97 13.78
C ASP A 11 -32.01 6.54 13.79
N GLY A 12 -32.77 5.56 14.27
CA GLY A 12 -32.31 4.19 14.48
C GLY A 12 -31.21 4.08 15.54
N ILE A 13 -31.00 5.09 16.38
CA ILE A 13 -29.86 5.15 17.29
C ILE A 13 -30.16 4.39 18.59
N VAL A 14 -29.25 3.50 18.97
CA VAL A 14 -29.13 2.97 20.34
C VAL A 14 -27.72 3.22 20.85
N SER A 15 -27.59 3.97 21.93
CA SER A 15 -26.35 4.22 22.66
C SER A 15 -26.38 3.47 23.98
N VAL A 16 -25.38 2.64 24.26
CA VAL A 16 -25.24 1.89 25.52
C VAL A 16 -23.86 2.16 26.11
N ASP A 17 -23.82 2.70 27.33
CA ASP A 17 -22.60 3.06 28.06
C ASP A 17 -21.58 3.88 27.22
N GLY A 18 -22.10 4.74 26.33
CA GLY A 18 -21.31 5.62 25.46
C GLY A 18 -20.98 5.05 24.07
N GLU A 19 -21.32 3.80 23.79
CA GLU A 19 -21.15 3.18 22.48
C GLU A 19 -22.44 3.22 21.65
N VAL A 20 -22.37 3.82 20.47
CA VAL A 20 -23.53 4.06 19.59
C VAL A 20 -23.57 3.04 18.46
N LEU A 21 -24.73 2.40 18.25
CA LEU A 21 -25.04 1.58 17.08
C LEU A 21 -26.33 2.06 16.41
N PHE A 22 -26.44 1.77 15.12
CA PHE A 22 -27.61 2.07 14.29
C PHE A 22 -28.39 0.78 14.00
N LEU A 23 -29.67 0.77 14.37
CA LEU A 23 -30.56 -0.37 14.29
C LEU A 23 -31.86 0.04 13.57
N ASP A 24 -32.00 -0.36 12.31
CA ASP A 24 -33.21 -0.09 11.53
C ASP A 24 -34.47 -0.71 12.19
N SER A 25 -34.30 -1.78 12.97
CA SER A 25 -35.40 -2.49 13.64
C SER A 25 -36.17 -1.65 14.65
N ILE A 26 -35.58 -0.56 15.17
CA ILE A 26 -36.24 0.32 16.16
C ILE A 26 -36.92 1.54 15.52
N THR A 27 -36.80 1.73 14.20
CA THR A 27 -37.31 2.93 13.52
C THR A 27 -38.84 3.05 13.51
N SER A 28 -39.54 1.96 13.81
CA SER A 28 -41.00 1.90 13.90
C SER A 28 -41.55 2.16 15.31
N GLU A 29 -40.68 2.42 16.30
CA GLU A 29 -41.11 2.72 17.66
C GLU A 29 -41.88 4.04 17.74
N THR A 30 -42.78 4.13 18.71
CA THR A 30 -43.80 5.20 18.77
C THR A 30 -43.44 6.38 19.68
N PHE A 31 -42.23 6.40 20.23
CA PHE A 31 -41.71 7.44 21.12
C PHE A 31 -40.54 8.19 20.47
N HIS A 32 -40.25 9.40 20.94
CA HIS A 32 -39.17 10.23 20.41
C HIS A 32 -37.80 9.84 20.97
N ALA A 33 -37.70 9.65 22.27
CA ALA A 33 -36.47 9.19 22.91
C ALA A 33 -36.73 8.39 24.19
N LEU A 34 -35.84 7.45 24.50
CA LEU A 34 -35.72 6.85 25.83
C LEU A 34 -34.33 7.18 26.35
N GLN A 35 -34.26 7.75 27.55
CA GLN A 35 -33.01 8.11 28.22
C GLN A 35 -32.97 7.47 29.60
N TRP A 36 -31.97 6.61 29.82
CA TRP A 36 -31.72 5.90 31.06
C TRP A 36 -30.35 6.26 31.62
N HIS A 37 -30.29 6.51 32.91
CA HIS A 37 -29.06 6.79 33.63
C HIS A 37 -29.16 6.29 35.08
N ASP A 38 -28.27 5.39 35.47
CA ASP A 38 -28.00 4.99 36.87
C ASP A 38 -29.26 4.69 37.71
N GLY A 39 -30.11 3.80 37.20
CA GLY A 39 -31.27 3.30 37.95
C GLY A 39 -32.58 4.08 37.76
N ALA A 40 -32.58 5.15 36.97
CA ALA A 40 -33.77 5.89 36.59
C ALA A 40 -33.69 6.38 35.15
N GLY A 41 -34.81 6.85 34.60
CA GLY A 41 -34.84 7.38 33.25
C GLY A 41 -36.16 8.04 32.91
N HIS A 42 -36.35 8.32 31.63
CA HIS A 42 -37.63 8.75 31.09
C HIS A 42 -37.80 8.32 29.63
N VAL A 43 -39.07 8.21 29.21
CA VAL A 43 -39.46 8.10 27.81
C VAL A 43 -40.18 9.36 27.40
N GLU A 44 -39.70 9.98 26.32
CA GLU A 44 -40.36 11.08 25.63
C GLU A 44 -41.34 10.49 24.62
N PRO A 45 -42.67 10.53 24.88
CA PRO A 45 -43.67 10.02 23.94
C PRO A 45 -43.72 10.85 22.65
N ALA A 46 -44.30 10.29 21.58
CA ALA A 46 -44.58 11.10 20.40
C ALA A 46 -45.61 12.21 20.66
N GLY A 47 -45.32 13.43 20.20
CA GLY A 47 -46.20 14.60 20.32
C GLY A 47 -46.09 15.35 21.65
N ASP A 48 -47.04 16.24 21.93
CA ASP A 48 -46.98 17.21 23.05
C ASP A 48 -47.46 16.62 24.39
N ARG A 49 -46.96 15.44 24.75
CA ARG A 49 -47.27 14.77 26.02
C ARG A 49 -46.09 14.90 26.98
N PRO A 50 -46.34 14.94 28.31
CA PRO A 50 -45.27 14.98 29.28
C PRO A 50 -44.43 13.70 29.24
N ASN A 51 -43.15 13.81 29.63
CA ASN A 51 -42.25 12.67 29.76
C ASN A 51 -42.79 11.65 30.77
N GLU A 52 -42.67 10.37 30.44
CA GLU A 52 -42.97 9.25 31.31
C GLU A 52 -41.72 8.92 32.13
N GLU A 53 -41.77 9.07 33.45
CA GLU A 53 -40.67 8.70 34.35
C GLU A 53 -40.50 7.17 34.40
N LEU A 54 -39.25 6.72 34.37
CA LEU A 54 -38.86 5.32 34.57
C LEU A 54 -38.09 5.16 35.87
N SER A 55 -38.44 4.14 36.63
CA SER A 55 -37.74 3.69 37.83
C SER A 55 -36.89 2.45 37.55
N ALA A 56 -36.11 2.02 38.54
CA ALA A 56 -35.32 0.78 38.49
C ALA A 56 -36.16 -0.45 38.10
N ASP A 57 -37.41 -0.52 38.55
CA ASP A 57 -38.31 -1.64 38.30
C ASP A 57 -38.74 -1.72 36.81
N ASP A 58 -38.74 -0.58 36.11
CA ASP A 58 -39.14 -0.48 34.71
C ASP A 58 -38.03 -0.90 33.74
N TYR A 59 -36.76 -0.99 34.20
CA TYR A 59 -35.62 -1.27 33.34
C TYR A 59 -35.83 -2.52 32.50
N LYS A 60 -36.32 -3.60 33.13
CA LYS A 60 -36.44 -4.91 32.49
C LYS A 60 -37.41 -4.88 31.31
N GLU A 61 -38.47 -4.09 31.40
CA GLU A 61 -39.53 -4.06 30.39
C GLU A 61 -39.30 -2.95 29.36
N ARG A 62 -38.70 -1.83 29.77
CA ARG A 62 -38.60 -0.62 28.94
C ARG A 62 -37.23 -0.41 28.32
N VAL A 63 -36.16 -0.76 29.01
CA VAL A 63 -34.78 -0.46 28.59
C VAL A 63 -34.05 -1.71 28.10
N ALA A 64 -34.20 -2.82 28.82
CA ALA A 64 -33.52 -4.07 28.52
C ALA A 64 -33.77 -4.62 27.10
N PRO A 65 -34.97 -4.46 26.48
CA PRO A 65 -35.16 -4.89 25.09
C PRO A 65 -34.23 -4.18 24.10
N TYR A 66 -34.05 -2.86 24.22
CA TYR A 66 -33.14 -2.10 23.34
C TYR A 66 -31.68 -2.41 23.60
N VAL A 67 -31.31 -2.65 24.86
CA VAL A 67 -29.97 -3.13 25.20
C VAL A 67 -29.72 -4.50 24.57
N ALA A 68 -30.69 -5.41 24.60
CA ALA A 68 -30.55 -6.74 24.00
C ALA A 68 -30.37 -6.65 22.48
N LEU A 69 -31.15 -5.80 21.80
CA LEU A 69 -30.99 -5.54 20.36
C LEU A 69 -29.60 -4.95 20.04
N TRP A 70 -29.13 -4.00 20.84
CA TRP A 70 -27.80 -3.41 20.69
C TRP A 70 -26.68 -4.43 20.93
N GLU A 71 -26.81 -5.30 21.95
CA GLU A 71 -25.82 -6.34 22.24
C GLU A 71 -25.76 -7.40 21.13
N GLU A 72 -26.90 -7.73 20.53
CA GLU A 72 -26.97 -8.63 19.37
C GLU A 72 -26.28 -8.00 18.15
N GLU A 73 -26.59 -6.75 17.83
CA GLU A 73 -25.98 -6.04 16.69
C GLU A 73 -24.48 -5.83 16.90
N LYS A 74 -24.04 -5.48 18.11
CA LYS A 74 -22.63 -5.40 18.46
C LYS A 74 -21.92 -6.72 18.18
N ARG A 75 -22.48 -7.84 18.64
CA ARG A 75 -21.91 -9.17 18.41
C ARG A 75 -21.85 -9.52 16.92
N ARG A 76 -22.86 -9.14 16.14
CA ARG A 76 -22.88 -9.34 14.70
C ARG A 76 -21.74 -8.59 14.01
N LEU A 77 -21.57 -7.31 14.33
CA LEU A 77 -20.50 -6.46 13.79
C LEU A 77 -19.11 -6.95 14.20
N GLU A 78 -18.93 -7.34 15.46
CA GLU A 78 -17.67 -7.92 15.95
C GLU A 78 -17.34 -9.23 15.23
N ALA A 79 -18.33 -10.10 15.00
CA ALA A 79 -18.15 -11.34 14.26
C ALA A 79 -17.81 -11.09 12.78
N GLU A 80 -18.47 -10.11 12.15
CA GLU A 80 -18.17 -9.68 10.78
C GLU A 80 -16.74 -9.12 10.67
N ALA A 81 -16.33 -8.27 11.60
CA ALA A 81 -14.97 -7.72 11.66
C ALA A 81 -13.93 -8.83 11.89
N ALA A 82 -14.19 -9.78 12.79
CA ALA A 82 -13.30 -10.92 13.01
C ALA A 82 -13.15 -11.80 11.76
N ALA A 83 -14.24 -12.05 11.04
CA ALA A 83 -14.21 -12.80 9.79
C ALA A 83 -13.46 -12.03 8.68
N ALA A 84 -13.63 -10.71 8.60
CA ALA A 84 -12.89 -9.87 7.67
C ALA A 84 -11.39 -9.86 7.97
N GLU A 85 -11.00 -9.78 9.24
CA GLU A 85 -9.60 -9.84 9.69
C GLU A 85 -8.99 -11.22 9.42
N GLU A 86 -9.72 -12.30 9.69
CA GLU A 86 -9.29 -13.68 9.36
C GLU A 86 -9.10 -13.83 7.84
N ALA A 87 -10.05 -13.35 7.04
CA ALA A 87 -9.92 -13.37 5.59
C ALA A 87 -8.71 -12.54 5.13
N TYR A 88 -8.52 -11.33 5.68
CA TYR A 88 -7.38 -10.48 5.36
C TYR A 88 -6.04 -11.16 5.68
N ASN A 89 -5.94 -11.82 6.83
CA ASN A 89 -4.72 -12.50 7.29
C ASN A 89 -4.57 -13.94 6.80
N SER A 90 -5.52 -14.45 6.00
CA SER A 90 -5.37 -15.75 5.36
C SER A 90 -4.07 -15.82 4.56
N LEU A 91 -3.42 -16.99 4.57
CA LEU A 91 -2.15 -17.22 3.89
C LEU A 91 -2.22 -16.83 2.41
N GLU A 92 -3.33 -17.14 1.74
CA GLU A 92 -3.55 -16.80 0.33
C GLU A 92 -3.50 -15.28 0.10
N ASN A 93 -4.22 -14.50 0.91
CA ASN A 93 -4.26 -13.05 0.78
C ASN A 93 -2.93 -12.39 1.16
N VAL A 94 -2.23 -12.92 2.17
CA VAL A 94 -0.87 -12.47 2.51
C VAL A 94 0.09 -12.73 1.35
N LYS A 95 0.06 -13.93 0.75
CA LYS A 95 0.87 -14.26 -0.44
C LYS A 95 0.57 -13.30 -1.60
N ALA A 96 -0.70 -13.07 -1.91
CA ALA A 96 -1.10 -12.17 -2.99
C ALA A 96 -0.52 -10.75 -2.80
N ARG A 97 -0.64 -10.19 -1.60
CA ARG A 97 -0.07 -8.87 -1.27
C ARG A 97 1.46 -8.86 -1.36
N LYS A 98 2.12 -9.92 -0.87
CA LYS A 98 3.58 -10.03 -0.93
C LYS A 98 4.08 -10.12 -2.38
N LEU A 99 3.39 -10.83 -3.28
CA LEU A 99 3.75 -10.89 -4.69
C LEU A 99 3.70 -9.50 -5.35
N VAL A 100 2.65 -8.72 -5.10
CA VAL A 100 2.55 -7.33 -5.60
C VAL A 100 3.69 -6.47 -5.05
N ALA A 101 4.02 -6.61 -3.76
CA ALA A 101 5.14 -5.90 -3.16
C ALA A 101 6.49 -6.29 -3.79
N ILE A 102 6.73 -7.58 -4.06
CA ILE A 102 7.95 -8.05 -4.73
C ILE A 102 8.04 -7.50 -6.16
N ASP A 103 6.94 -7.48 -6.91
CA ASP A 103 6.93 -6.92 -8.26
C ASP A 103 7.26 -5.42 -8.25
N ALA A 104 6.66 -4.66 -7.33
CA ALA A 104 6.98 -3.24 -7.16
C ALA A 104 8.45 -3.01 -6.76
N GLN A 105 8.97 -3.78 -5.80
CA GLN A 105 10.37 -3.71 -5.37
C GLN A 105 11.34 -4.10 -6.49
N THR A 106 11.00 -5.14 -7.27
CA THR A 106 11.82 -5.59 -8.41
C THR A 106 11.89 -4.50 -9.48
N SER A 107 10.74 -3.90 -9.82
CA SER A 107 10.67 -2.78 -10.77
C SER A 107 11.49 -1.58 -10.27
N ALA A 108 11.32 -1.19 -9.01
CA ALA A 108 12.09 -0.11 -8.40
C ALA A 108 13.61 -0.39 -8.41
N ALA A 109 14.04 -1.62 -8.08
CA ALA A 109 15.45 -2.00 -8.09
C ALA A 109 16.06 -2.02 -9.50
N ILE A 110 15.28 -2.35 -10.53
CA ILE A 110 15.73 -2.21 -11.93
C ILE A 110 15.89 -0.73 -12.25
N MET A 111 14.88 0.10 -11.94
CA MET A 111 14.84 1.53 -12.25
C MET A 111 15.82 2.37 -11.44
N ALA A 112 16.33 1.85 -10.33
CA ALA A 112 17.37 2.50 -9.53
C ALA A 112 18.71 2.66 -10.28
N GLY A 113 18.87 2.10 -11.48
CA GLY A 113 20.10 2.19 -12.26
C GLY A 113 21.10 1.09 -11.92
N PHE A 114 22.27 1.14 -12.55
CA PHE A 114 23.33 0.15 -12.42
C PHE A 114 24.71 0.79 -12.34
N GLU A 115 25.69 0.04 -11.84
CA GLU A 115 27.07 0.52 -11.78
C GLU A 115 27.91 -0.11 -12.88
N CYS A 116 28.79 0.70 -13.48
CA CYS A 116 29.73 0.23 -14.48
C CYS A 116 31.03 1.04 -14.41
N VAL A 117 32.15 0.37 -14.66
CA VAL A 117 33.44 1.04 -14.76
C VAL A 117 33.56 1.70 -16.13
N ALA A 118 33.84 3.00 -16.14
CA ALA A 118 34.12 3.76 -17.37
C ALA A 118 35.28 4.74 -17.13
N THR A 119 35.85 5.27 -18.21
CA THR A 119 36.89 6.30 -18.15
C THR A 119 36.29 7.64 -18.57
N PRO A 120 36.00 8.55 -17.62
CA PRO A 120 35.57 9.91 -17.93
C PRO A 120 36.56 10.68 -18.81
N PRO A 121 36.09 11.66 -19.59
CA PRO A 121 36.98 12.51 -20.40
C PRO A 121 37.98 13.33 -19.58
N ASP A 122 37.63 13.67 -18.34
CA ASP A 122 38.44 14.44 -17.39
C ASP A 122 39.34 13.54 -16.52
N ALA A 123 39.27 12.22 -16.66
CA ALA A 123 40.01 11.26 -15.87
C ALA A 123 41.01 10.45 -16.71
N SER A 124 42.19 10.18 -16.13
CA SER A 124 43.21 9.31 -16.75
C SER A 124 43.09 7.84 -16.35
N THR A 125 42.18 7.51 -15.44
CA THR A 125 41.96 6.15 -14.93
C THR A 125 40.48 5.80 -14.91
N PRO A 126 40.10 4.53 -15.13
CA PRO A 126 38.72 4.11 -15.00
C PRO A 126 38.21 4.29 -13.57
N GLU A 127 36.93 4.63 -13.43
CA GLU A 127 36.24 4.74 -12.16
C GLU A 127 34.86 4.08 -12.22
N LEU A 128 34.35 3.68 -11.05
CA LEU A 128 33.00 3.11 -10.94
C LEU A 128 31.98 4.25 -10.96
N LEU A 129 31.08 4.21 -11.93
CA LEU A 129 30.04 5.21 -12.13
C LEU A 129 28.66 4.58 -12.06
N HIS A 130 27.71 5.38 -11.62
CA HIS A 130 26.30 5.02 -11.61
C HIS A 130 25.61 5.50 -12.89
N PHE A 131 24.88 4.60 -13.54
CA PHE A 131 24.09 4.85 -14.73
C PHE A 131 22.60 4.69 -14.40
N SER A 132 21.85 5.76 -14.60
CA SER A 132 20.40 5.82 -14.44
C SER A 132 19.64 5.12 -15.59
N TYR A 133 18.35 4.85 -15.42
CA TYR A 133 17.42 4.53 -16.53
C TYR A 133 16.41 5.66 -16.80
N ASP A 134 16.58 6.80 -16.14
CA ASP A 134 15.73 7.98 -16.30
C ASP A 134 15.79 8.49 -17.75
N GLU A 135 14.62 8.53 -18.41
CA GLU A 135 14.48 8.94 -19.81
C GLU A 135 14.81 10.41 -20.05
N PHE A 136 14.73 11.25 -19.00
CA PHE A 136 15.13 12.65 -19.08
C PHE A 136 16.64 12.84 -18.89
N ASP A 137 17.34 11.77 -18.52
CA ASP A 137 18.74 11.80 -18.14
C ASP A 137 19.64 11.03 -19.10
N GLN A 138 19.08 10.05 -19.83
CA GLN A 138 19.85 9.19 -20.72
C GLN A 138 19.21 9.02 -22.10
N GLN A 139 20.07 8.84 -23.10
CA GLN A 139 19.65 8.39 -24.41
C GLN A 139 19.12 6.94 -24.34
N ASN A 140 18.13 6.62 -25.16
CA ASN A 140 17.65 5.24 -25.28
C ASN A 140 18.80 4.30 -25.70
N PHE A 141 19.05 3.25 -24.91
CA PHE A 141 20.05 2.22 -25.20
C PHE A 141 19.89 1.58 -26.58
N ALA A 142 18.67 1.31 -27.02
CA ALA A 142 18.41 0.72 -28.33
C ALA A 142 18.81 1.68 -29.45
N ASP A 143 18.44 2.96 -29.34
CA ASP A 143 18.78 3.97 -30.34
C ASP A 143 20.30 4.18 -30.42
N ALA A 144 20.99 4.21 -29.28
CA ALA A 144 22.44 4.32 -29.24
C ALA A 144 23.13 3.08 -29.82
N ALA A 145 22.66 1.88 -29.49
CA ALA A 145 23.17 0.64 -30.06
C ALA A 145 22.97 0.58 -31.58
N LEU A 146 21.78 0.93 -32.08
CA LEU A 146 21.50 0.99 -33.52
C LEU A 146 22.35 2.05 -34.21
N SER A 147 22.46 3.25 -33.63
CA SER A 147 23.29 4.33 -34.16
C SER A 147 24.74 3.88 -34.33
N MET A 148 25.31 3.24 -33.30
CA MET A 148 26.68 2.72 -33.31
C MET A 148 26.88 1.59 -34.32
N GLN A 149 25.88 0.73 -34.55
CA GLN A 149 25.92 -0.30 -35.58
C GLN A 149 25.88 0.28 -37.00
N LEU A 150 25.08 1.33 -37.22
CA LEU A 150 24.90 1.96 -38.53
C LEU A 150 26.01 2.96 -38.88
N ALA A 151 26.76 3.45 -37.90
CA ALA A 151 27.77 4.50 -38.10
C ALA A 151 28.77 4.19 -39.22
N ALA A 152 29.23 2.93 -39.34
CA ALA A 152 30.16 2.52 -40.40
C ALA A 152 29.54 2.55 -41.81
N ALA A 153 28.23 2.32 -41.93
CA ALA A 153 27.51 2.31 -43.20
C ALA A 153 26.97 3.70 -43.60
N ALA A 154 26.87 4.63 -42.65
CA ALA A 154 26.21 5.93 -42.83
C ALA A 154 27.06 6.97 -43.60
N GLY A 155 28.30 6.66 -43.97
CA GLY A 155 29.16 7.60 -44.71
C GLY A 155 29.38 8.95 -44.01
N GLY A 156 29.30 8.97 -42.67
CA GLY A 156 29.39 10.18 -41.84
C GLY A 156 28.06 10.87 -41.50
N GLY A 157 26.92 10.34 -41.94
CA GLY A 157 25.59 10.89 -41.62
C GLY A 157 25.07 10.56 -40.22
N ILE A 158 25.72 9.66 -39.49
CA ILE A 158 25.38 9.25 -38.12
C ILE A 158 26.57 9.54 -37.21
N PRO A 159 26.37 10.16 -36.02
CA PRO A 159 27.43 10.37 -35.05
C PRO A 159 28.14 9.07 -34.65
N THR A 160 29.47 9.08 -34.62
CA THR A 160 30.28 7.93 -34.18
C THR A 160 30.46 7.85 -32.66
N SER A 161 29.95 8.85 -31.94
CA SER A 161 29.90 8.87 -30.47
C SER A 161 28.60 9.50 -29.97
N THR A 162 28.19 9.13 -28.75
CA THR A 162 26.97 9.61 -28.10
C THR A 162 27.30 10.15 -26.71
N PRO A 163 26.87 11.38 -26.36
CA PRO A 163 27.00 11.88 -25.00
C PRO A 163 26.14 11.04 -24.06
N TRP A 164 26.67 10.65 -22.90
CA TRP A 164 25.97 9.80 -21.94
C TRP A 164 26.20 10.28 -20.51
N ASN A 165 25.11 10.50 -19.77
CA ASN A 165 25.19 10.91 -18.37
C ASN A 165 25.43 9.70 -17.46
N ALA A 166 26.38 9.85 -16.55
CA ALA A 166 26.64 8.96 -15.44
C ALA A 166 26.94 9.78 -14.19
N TYR A 167 27.04 9.13 -13.03
CA TYR A 167 27.20 9.82 -11.76
C TYR A 167 28.28 9.21 -10.88
N ARG A 168 29.14 10.08 -10.34
CA ARG A 168 30.10 9.73 -9.30
C ARG A 168 29.47 9.92 -7.94
N ASN A 169 29.81 9.07 -6.98
CA ASN A 169 29.34 9.15 -5.59
C ASN A 169 27.79 9.14 -5.47
N HIS A 170 27.11 8.44 -6.37
CA HIS A 170 25.66 8.24 -6.30
C HIS A 170 25.27 7.49 -5.02
N THR A 171 24.15 7.88 -4.42
CA THR A 171 23.52 7.20 -3.28
C THR A 171 22.00 7.22 -3.46
N ALA A 172 21.26 6.47 -2.64
CA ALA A 172 19.80 6.48 -2.70
C ALA A 172 19.18 7.88 -2.49
N ASP A 173 19.84 8.74 -1.70
CA ASP A 173 19.34 10.08 -1.34
C ASP A 173 19.94 11.20 -2.20
N SER A 174 20.92 10.89 -3.06
CA SER A 174 21.61 11.88 -3.87
C SER A 174 22.06 11.30 -5.20
N LYS A 175 21.70 11.99 -6.28
CA LYS A 175 22.08 11.62 -7.65
C LYS A 175 23.60 11.57 -7.85
N GLY A 176 24.37 12.28 -7.02
CA GLY A 176 25.83 12.38 -7.14
C GLY A 176 26.30 13.46 -8.11
N GLU A 177 27.58 13.43 -8.45
CA GLU A 177 28.19 14.38 -9.38
C GLU A 177 28.02 13.91 -10.82
N LEU A 178 27.44 14.75 -11.67
CA LEU A 178 27.25 14.45 -13.09
C LEU A 178 28.59 14.32 -13.82
N VAL A 179 28.74 13.21 -14.55
CA VAL A 179 29.81 12.93 -15.49
C VAL A 179 29.20 12.72 -16.87
N ILE A 180 29.64 13.49 -17.87
CA ILE A 180 29.19 13.34 -19.25
C ILE A 180 30.27 12.59 -20.04
N LEU A 181 29.98 11.35 -20.41
CA LEU A 181 30.84 10.51 -21.23
C LEU A 181 30.57 10.76 -22.71
N ASN A 182 31.56 10.51 -23.58
CA ASN A 182 31.37 10.46 -25.04
C ASN A 182 31.61 9.02 -25.50
N LEU A 183 30.55 8.23 -25.54
CA LEU A 183 30.66 6.79 -25.79
C LEU A 183 30.77 6.50 -27.29
N THR A 184 31.82 5.79 -27.69
CA THR A 184 31.92 5.13 -29.00
C THR A 184 31.28 3.75 -28.94
N ALA A 185 31.14 3.08 -30.09
CA ALA A 185 30.71 1.68 -30.15
C ALA A 185 31.52 0.75 -29.24
N GLU A 186 32.84 0.97 -29.16
CA GLU A 186 33.74 0.17 -28.32
C GLU A 186 33.51 0.42 -26.83
N THR A 187 33.43 1.69 -26.40
CA THR A 187 33.27 2.03 -24.98
C THR A 187 31.84 1.84 -24.47
N PHE A 188 30.84 1.80 -25.36
CA PHE A 188 29.44 1.56 -25.01
C PHE A 188 29.16 0.09 -24.69
N LEU A 189 29.85 -0.85 -25.35
CA LEU A 189 29.55 -2.28 -25.23
C LEU A 189 29.65 -2.80 -23.77
N PRO A 190 30.70 -2.50 -22.98
CA PRO A 190 30.75 -2.87 -21.57
C PRO A 190 29.60 -2.30 -20.73
N ILE A 191 29.18 -1.05 -21.00
CA ILE A 191 28.10 -0.37 -20.29
C ILE A 191 26.76 -1.05 -20.62
N TYR A 192 26.51 -1.33 -21.90
CA TYR A 192 25.31 -2.02 -22.33
C TYR A 192 25.22 -3.45 -21.76
N ALA A 193 26.35 -4.17 -21.72
CA ALA A 193 26.41 -5.47 -21.08
C ALA A 193 26.10 -5.39 -19.57
N ALA A 194 26.64 -4.39 -18.87
CA ALA A 194 26.32 -4.15 -17.46
C ALA A 194 24.83 -3.85 -17.24
N ALA A 195 24.21 -3.03 -18.09
CA ALA A 195 22.78 -2.72 -18.04
C ALA A 195 21.91 -3.99 -18.21
N LEU A 196 22.23 -4.83 -19.19
CA LEU A 196 21.50 -6.08 -19.43
C LEU A 196 21.65 -7.06 -18.26
N ASN A 197 22.87 -7.19 -17.73
CA ASN A 197 23.16 -8.06 -16.60
C ASN A 197 22.46 -7.59 -15.33
N HIS A 198 22.43 -6.27 -15.06
CA HIS A 198 21.71 -5.70 -13.93
C HIS A 198 20.22 -6.04 -14.00
N LYS A 199 19.57 -5.75 -15.14
CA LYS A 199 18.15 -6.06 -15.31
C LYS A 199 17.87 -7.55 -15.16
N ALA A 200 18.70 -8.42 -15.75
CA ALA A 200 18.56 -9.86 -15.62
C ALA A 200 18.72 -10.34 -14.17
N ALA A 201 19.71 -9.81 -13.45
CA ALA A 201 19.95 -10.13 -12.04
C ALA A 201 18.76 -9.73 -11.16
N LYS A 202 18.24 -8.50 -11.30
CA LYS A 202 17.07 -8.04 -10.52
C LYS A 202 15.81 -8.82 -10.85
N MET A 203 15.59 -9.16 -12.11
CA MET A 203 14.49 -10.05 -12.51
C MET A 203 14.64 -11.45 -11.90
N ALA A 204 15.85 -12.00 -11.85
CA ALA A 204 16.13 -13.30 -11.25
C ALA A 204 15.92 -13.29 -9.74
N GLU A 205 16.44 -12.27 -9.03
CA GLU A 205 16.22 -12.05 -7.59
C GLU A 205 14.71 -11.97 -7.27
N GLY A 206 13.96 -11.13 -8.01
CA GLY A 206 12.51 -11.03 -7.86
C GLY A 206 11.79 -12.36 -8.14
N GLY A 207 12.21 -13.10 -9.17
CA GLY A 207 11.69 -14.43 -9.49
C GLY A 207 11.92 -15.45 -8.37
N GLN A 208 13.11 -15.47 -7.78
CA GLN A 208 13.44 -16.35 -6.64
C GLN A 208 12.57 -16.04 -5.42
N ARG A 209 12.37 -14.75 -5.10
CA ARG A 209 11.50 -14.33 -3.99
C ARG A 209 10.05 -14.73 -4.23
N LYS A 210 9.52 -14.58 -5.45
CA LYS A 210 8.17 -15.05 -5.80
C LYS A 210 8.04 -16.57 -5.69
N ALA A 211 9.06 -17.32 -6.10
CA ALA A 211 9.09 -18.77 -5.92
C ALA A 211 9.08 -19.17 -4.43
N ALA A 212 9.81 -18.42 -3.58
CA ALA A 212 9.77 -18.62 -2.13
C ALA A 212 8.38 -18.35 -1.54
N VAL A 213 7.69 -17.28 -1.98
CA VAL A 213 6.29 -17.00 -1.57
C VAL A 213 5.35 -18.14 -1.96
N ALA A 214 5.52 -18.70 -3.17
CA ALA A 214 4.73 -19.85 -3.59
C ALA A 214 4.95 -21.07 -2.67
N ALA A 215 6.21 -21.34 -2.28
CA ALA A 215 6.59 -22.47 -1.44
C ALA A 215 6.25 -22.31 0.06
N ALA A 216 6.12 -21.07 0.56
CA ALA A 216 5.81 -20.77 1.96
C ALA A 216 4.54 -21.49 2.45
N GLN A 217 4.54 -22.00 3.68
CA GLN A 217 3.40 -22.76 4.24
C GLN A 217 2.67 -21.99 5.35
N THR A 218 3.28 -20.92 5.85
CA THR A 218 2.74 -20.09 6.94
C THR A 218 2.81 -18.61 6.59
N VAL A 219 2.08 -17.77 7.34
CA VAL A 219 2.14 -16.31 7.16
C VAL A 219 3.53 -15.79 7.53
N GLU A 220 4.11 -16.34 8.59
CA GLU A 220 5.45 -16.03 9.09
C GLU A 220 6.53 -16.34 8.04
N ASP A 221 6.40 -17.47 7.32
CA ASP A 221 7.30 -17.80 6.20
C ASP A 221 7.23 -16.73 5.09
N VAL A 222 6.04 -16.22 4.77
CA VAL A 222 5.85 -15.18 3.75
C VAL A 222 6.41 -13.85 4.22
N GLU A 223 6.24 -13.51 5.49
CA GLU A 223 6.75 -12.27 6.08
C GLU A 223 8.28 -12.21 6.08
N ALA A 224 8.95 -13.35 6.22
CA ALA A 224 10.41 -13.47 6.18
C ALA A 224 11.07 -13.25 4.79
N ILE A 225 10.28 -13.07 3.71
CA ILE A 225 10.71 -12.91 2.30
C ILE A 225 10.65 -11.44 1.85
#